data_AF-A0A927TDD2-F1
#
_entry.id   AF-A0A927TDD2-F1
#
_cell.length_a   1.000
_cell.length_b   1.000
_cell.length_c   1.000
_cell.angle_alpha   90.00
_cell.angle_beta   90.00
_cell.angle_gamma   90.00
#
_symmetry.space_group_name_H-M   'P 1'
#
loop_
_entity.id
_entity.type
_entity.pdbx_description
1 polymer ?
#
loop_
_entity_poly.entity_id
_entity_poly.type
_entity_poly.pdbx_seq_one_letter_code
_entity_poly.pdbx_strand_id
1 'polypeptide(L)'
;MIYQCPNCASALIYDPEQNCLVCHHCDSTFQPEEIKTDYMPKLRMNFHIYSCTACGAEIMVTENEAATFCVYCGQPVIVFDRVSSELQPDYIIPFKTTKEAAHASL
;
A
#
# COMPACT_ATOMS: atom_id res chain seq x y z
N MET A 1 15.11 15.48 -6.02
CA MET A 1 15.71 14.72 -4.90
C MET A 1 16.49 15.72 -4.07
N ILE A 2 16.22 15.82 -2.77
CA ILE A 2 16.91 16.76 -1.88
C ILE A 2 17.87 15.94 -1.04
N TYR A 3 19.17 16.20 -1.16
CA TYR A 3 20.20 15.55 -0.36
C TYR A 3 20.30 16.29 0.98
N GLN A 4 20.25 15.57 2.10
CA GLN A 4 20.33 16.17 3.43
C GLN A 4 21.76 16.06 3.96
N CYS A 5 22.25 17.13 4.57
CA CYS A 5 23.57 17.15 5.20
C CYS A 5 23.57 16.24 6.44
N PRO A 6 24.49 15.27 6.56
CA PRO A 6 24.56 14.38 7.73
C PRO A 6 24.92 15.11 9.03
N ASN A 7 25.53 16.31 8.93
CA ASN A 7 25.98 17.08 10.09
C ASN A 7 24.90 18.03 10.63
N CYS A 8 24.04 18.58 9.77
CA CYS A 8 23.07 19.60 10.17
C CYS A 8 21.66 19.45 9.56
N ALA A 9 21.40 18.37 8.83
CA ALA A 9 20.14 18.06 8.14
C ALA A 9 19.62 19.09 7.11
N SER A 10 20.38 20.16 6.84
CA SER A 10 20.06 21.14 5.79
C SER A 10 20.23 20.54 4.40
N ALA A 11 19.57 21.14 3.41
CA ALA A 11 19.70 20.73 2.01
C ALA A 11 21.14 20.98 1.51
N LEU A 12 21.74 19.96 0.91
CA LEU A 12 23.01 20.05 0.19
C LEU A 12 22.78 20.54 -1.24
N ILE A 13 23.66 21.41 -1.70
CA ILE A 13 23.66 21.96 -3.06
C ILE A 13 24.87 21.42 -3.81
N TYR A 14 24.66 20.92 -5.02
CA TYR A 14 25.75 20.38 -5.84
C TYR A 14 26.49 21.50 -6.58
N ASP A 15 27.82 21.53 -6.40
CA ASP A 15 28.73 22.42 -7.11
C ASP A 15 29.38 21.66 -8.29
N PRO A 16 29.12 22.05 -9.55
CA PRO A 16 29.65 21.38 -10.73
C PRO A 16 31.15 21.62 -10.97
N GLU A 17 31.75 22.66 -10.39
CA GLU A 17 33.19 22.94 -10.57
C GLU A 17 34.04 22.00 -9.71
N GLN A 18 33.52 21.65 -8.53
CA GLN A 18 34.22 20.83 -7.55
C GLN A 18 33.69 19.39 -7.49
N ASN A 19 32.62 19.09 -8.25
CA ASN A 19 31.92 17.80 -8.26
C ASN A 19 31.53 17.32 -6.84
N CYS A 20 31.14 18.26 -5.97
CA CYS A 20 30.89 18.02 -4.56
C CYS A 20 29.55 18.63 -4.11
N LEU A 21 28.99 18.08 -3.05
CA LEU A 21 27.79 18.59 -2.38
C LEU A 21 28.20 19.50 -1.22
N VAL A 22 27.82 20.77 -1.29
CA VAL A 22 28.15 21.81 -0.31
C VAL A 22 26.94 22.08 0.59
N CYS A 23 27.17 22.13 1.89
CA CYS A 23 26.19 22.62 2.86
C CYS A 23 26.45 24.08 3.21
N HIS A 24 25.52 24.99 2.90
CA HIS A 24 25.64 26.41 3.28
C HIS A 24 25.31 26.73 4.74
N HIS A 25 24.98 25.72 5.55
CA HIS A 25 24.62 25.92 6.95
C HIS A 25 25.76 25.55 7.92
N CYS A 26 26.51 24.48 7.61
CA CYS A 26 27.64 24.03 8.41
C CYS A 26 28.96 23.97 7.63
N ASP A 27 28.98 24.58 6.44
CA ASP A 27 30.13 24.71 5.52
C ASP A 27 30.84 23.39 5.19
N SER A 28 30.14 22.27 5.37
CA SER A 28 30.69 20.94 5.13
C SER A 28 30.51 20.55 3.67
N THR A 29 31.54 19.92 3.10
CA THR A 29 31.57 19.42 1.72
C THR A 29 31.60 17.90 1.72
N PHE A 30 30.77 17.28 0.88
CA PHE A 30 30.65 15.83 0.79
C PHE A 30 30.75 15.38 -0.67
N GLN A 31 31.31 14.20 -0.91
CA GLN A 31 31.24 13.61 -2.25
C GLN A 31 29.82 13.05 -2.51
N PRO A 32 29.28 13.16 -3.74
CA PRO A 32 27.96 12.63 -4.08
C PRO A 32 27.76 11.14 -3.73
N GLU A 33 28.83 10.35 -3.80
CA GLU A 33 28.82 8.91 -3.54
C GLU A 33 28.72 8.57 -2.04
N GLU A 34 29.16 9.48 -1.17
CA GLU A 34 29.17 9.29 0.29
C GLU A 34 27.84 9.63 0.94
N ILE A 35 27.04 10.47 0.27
CA ILE A 35 25.69 10.78 0.73
C ILE A 35 24.81 9.56 0.46
N LYS A 36 24.63 8.78 1.52
CA LYS A 36 23.55 7.82 1.59
C LYS A 36 22.26 8.61 1.41
N THR A 37 21.66 8.50 0.23
CA THR A 37 20.21 8.64 0.14
C THR A 37 19.70 7.53 1.04
N ASP A 38 19.42 7.84 2.30
CA ASP A 38 18.60 6.98 3.13
C ASP A 38 17.28 6.90 2.38
N TYR A 39 17.23 5.92 1.48
CA TYR A 39 16.03 5.43 0.89
C TYR A 39 15.30 4.91 2.10
N MET A 40 14.48 5.77 2.72
CA MET A 40 13.58 5.35 3.77
C MET A 40 12.94 4.10 3.19
N PRO A 41 13.16 2.92 3.78
CA PRO A 41 12.53 1.71 3.26
C PRO A 41 11.06 2.08 3.22
N LYS A 42 10.48 2.15 2.02
CA LYS A 42 9.08 2.57 1.86
C LYS A 42 8.32 1.68 2.83
N LEU A 43 7.84 2.24 3.95
CA LEU A 43 7.05 1.49 4.90
C LEU A 43 5.81 1.09 4.10
N ARG A 44 5.80 -0.15 3.63
CA ARG A 44 4.66 -0.74 2.95
C ARG A 44 3.66 -1.02 4.05
N MET A 45 2.81 -0.04 4.30
CA MET A 45 1.65 -0.22 5.15
C MET A 45 0.58 -0.88 4.30
N ASN A 46 0.20 -2.10 4.67
CA ASN A 46 -0.81 -2.88 3.97
C ASN A 46 -2.19 -2.35 4.37
N PHE A 47 -2.97 -1.98 3.36
CA PHE A 47 -4.37 -1.58 3.50
C PHE A 47 -5.22 -2.44 2.59
N HIS A 48 -6.41 -2.80 3.07
CA HIS A 48 -7.40 -3.47 2.26
C HIS A 48 -8.46 -2.43 1.85
N ILE A 49 -8.79 -2.43 0.56
CA ILE A 49 -9.84 -1.57 0.01
C ILE A 49 -11.11 -2.41 -0.04
N TYR A 50 -12.13 -1.96 0.69
CA TYR A 50 -13.45 -2.58 0.69
C TYR A 50 -14.48 -1.63 0.10
N SER A 51 -15.42 -2.17 -0.67
CA SER A 51 -16.58 -1.42 -1.14
C SER A 51 -17.73 -1.56 -0.14
N CYS A 52 -18.29 -0.43 0.27
CA CYS A 52 -19.46 -0.42 1.15
C CYS A 52 -20.68 -0.97 0.39
N THR A 53 -21.31 -2.03 0.90
CA THR A 53 -22.51 -2.65 0.29
C THR A 53 -23.72 -1.72 0.24
N ALA A 54 -23.76 -0.70 1.08
CA ALA A 54 -24.88 0.23 1.20
C ALA A 54 -24.80 1.42 0.24
N CYS A 55 -23.61 2.02 0.07
CA CYS A 55 -23.44 3.25 -0.70
C CYS A 55 -22.44 3.12 -1.85
N GLY A 56 -21.74 1.99 -1.96
CA GLY A 56 -20.73 1.75 -2.99
C GLY A 56 -19.40 2.48 -2.77
N ALA A 57 -19.26 3.25 -1.69
CA ALA A 57 -18.02 3.97 -1.42
C ALA A 57 -16.87 3.03 -1.03
N GLU A 58 -15.68 3.34 -1.51
CA GLU A 58 -14.45 2.63 -1.15
C GLU A 58 -13.94 3.13 0.20
N ILE A 59 -13.70 2.19 1.11
CA ILE A 59 -13.13 2.46 2.44
C ILE A 59 -11.79 1.73 2.56
N MET A 60 -10.81 2.44 3.09
CA MET A 60 -9.49 1.89 3.42
C MET A 60 -9.52 1.37 4.86
N VAL A 61 -9.22 0.09 5.03
CA VAL A 61 -9.22 -0.58 6.33
C VAL A 61 -7.82 -1.16 6.58
N THR A 62 -7.31 -0.96 7.80
CA THR A 62 -6.00 -1.50 8.20
C THR A 62 -6.08 -3.01 8.45
N GLU A 63 -4.95 -3.71 8.58
CA GLU A 63 -4.89 -5.16 8.77
C GLU A 63 -5.64 -5.69 10.01
N ASN A 64 -5.77 -4.90 11.08
CA ASN A 64 -6.32 -5.37 12.36
C ASN A 64 -7.80 -4.98 12.61
N GLU A 65 -8.40 -4.17 11.74
CA GLU A 65 -9.77 -3.70 11.91
C GLU A 65 -10.77 -4.70 11.30
N ALA A 66 -11.52 -5.42 12.14
CA ALA A 66 -12.53 -6.39 11.69
C ALA A 66 -13.89 -5.74 11.37
N ALA A 67 -14.15 -4.55 11.92
CA ALA A 67 -15.38 -3.79 11.71
C ALA A 67 -15.07 -2.29 11.72
N THR A 68 -15.50 -1.60 10.66
CA THR A 68 -15.32 -0.15 10.51
C THR A 68 -16.63 0.48 10.07
N PHE A 69 -16.97 1.66 10.58
CA PHE A 69 -18.12 2.42 10.10
C PHE A 69 -17.77 3.11 8.78
N CYS A 70 -18.67 3.02 7.80
CA CYS A 70 -18.50 3.77 6.56
C CYS A 70 -18.58 5.28 6.87
N VAL A 71 -17.52 6.03 6.60
CA VAL A 71 -17.48 7.49 6.82
C VAL A 71 -18.50 8.27 5.97
N TYR A 72 -19.03 7.63 4.92
CA TYR A 72 -19.97 8.26 4.00
C TYR A 72 -21.42 8.08 4.43
N CYS A 73 -21.84 6.85 4.78
CA CYS A 73 -23.23 6.55 5.10
C CYS A 73 -23.48 6.14 6.56
N GLY A 74 -22.44 5.96 7.37
CA GLY A 74 -22.53 5.57 8.78
C GLY A 74 -22.90 4.10 9.02
N GLN A 75 -23.11 3.29 7.98
CA GLN A 75 -23.38 1.86 8.17
C GLN A 75 -22.13 1.12 8.68
N PRO A 76 -22.29 0.17 9.61
CA PRO A 76 -21.21 -0.70 10.02
C PRO A 76 -20.86 -1.64 8.86
N VAL A 77 -19.62 -1.52 8.36
CA VAL A 77 -19.07 -2.44 7.36
C VAL A 77 -18.26 -3.48 8.10
N ILE A 78 -18.77 -4.72 8.10
CA ILE A 78 -18.06 -5.89 8.62
C ILE A 78 -17.21 -6.42 7.49
N VAL A 79 -15.91 -6.60 7.75
CA VAL A 79 -14.99 -7.22 6.81
C VAL A 79 -15.19 -8.73 6.88
N PHE A 80 -16.08 -9.27 6.03
CA PHE A 80 -16.45 -10.69 6.06
C PHE A 80 -15.25 -11.63 5.94
N ASP A 81 -14.26 -11.29 5.09
CA ASP A 81 -13.02 -12.07 4.88
C ASP A 81 -12.26 -12.39 6.18
N ARG A 82 -12.40 -11.57 7.23
CA ARG A 82 -11.74 -11.76 8.53
C ARG A 82 -12.64 -12.39 9.60
N VAL A 83 -13.94 -12.47 9.34
CA VAL A 83 -14.95 -12.95 10.30
C VAL A 83 -15.47 -14.34 9.90
N SER A 84 -15.56 -14.63 8.59
CA SER A 84 -15.99 -15.93 8.09
C SER A 84 -14.80 -16.87 7.97
N SER A 85 -14.63 -17.74 8.97
CA SER A 85 -13.93 -19.01 8.75
C SER A 85 -14.86 -19.93 7.96
N GLU A 86 -14.82 -19.86 6.63
CA GLU A 86 -15.57 -20.81 5.80
C GLU A 86 -14.89 -22.18 5.87
N LEU A 87 -15.68 -23.23 6.13
CA LEU A 87 -15.20 -24.60 6.03
C LEU A 87 -14.84 -24.87 4.57
N GLN A 88 -13.59 -25.28 4.32
CA GLN A 88 -13.23 -25.74 2.99
C GLN A 88 -14.16 -26.91 2.61
N PRO A 89 -14.70 -26.95 1.39
CA PRO A 89 -15.51 -28.08 0.98
C PRO A 89 -14.64 -29.35 0.93
N ASP A 90 -15.09 -30.41 1.59
CA ASP A 90 -14.37 -31.69 1.60
C ASP A 90 -14.35 -32.37 0.21
N TYR A 91 -15.27 -32.01 -0.68
CA TYR A 91 -15.39 -32.62 -2.00
C TYR A 91 -16.04 -31.69 -3.03
N ILE A 92 -15.57 -31.78 -4.28
CA ILE A 92 -16.16 -31.06 -5.42
C ILE A 92 -17.04 -32.04 -6.19
N ILE A 93 -18.33 -31.75 -6.31
CA ILE A 93 -19.24 -32.56 -7.12
C ILE A 93 -18.99 -32.25 -8.60
N PRO A 94 -18.53 -33.22 -9.42
CA PRO A 94 -18.27 -32.98 -10.83
C PRO A 94 -19.58 -32.80 -11.60
N PHE A 95 -19.58 -31.90 -12.58
CA PHE A 95 -20.71 -31.72 -13.48
C PHE A 95 -20.90 -32.96 -14.36
N LYS A 96 -22.14 -33.44 -14.47
CA LYS A 96 -22.49 -34.58 -15.33
C LYS A 96 -22.64 -34.19 -16.81
N THR A 97 -22.94 -32.92 -17.08
CA THR A 97 -23.12 -32.37 -18.43
C THR A 97 -22.05 -31.35 -18.73
N THR A 98 -21.61 -31.29 -19.98
CA THR A 98 -20.67 -30.25 -20.43
C THR A 98 -21.40 -28.92 -20.62
N LYS A 99 -20.64 -27.83 -20.62
CA LYS A 99 -21.17 -26.47 -20.76
C LYS A 99 -22.02 -26.33 -22.04
N GLU A 100 -21.56 -26.93 -23.13
CA GLU A 100 -22.26 -26.86 -24.43
C GLU A 100 -23.61 -27.59 -24.38
N ALA A 101 -23.67 -28.78 -23.76
CA ALA A 101 -24.90 -29.55 -23.61
C ALA A 101 -25.93 -28.88 -22.70
N ALA A 102 -25.47 -28.16 -21.67
CA ALA A 102 -26.32 -27.40 -20.77
C ALA A 102 -26.96 -26.18 -21.47
N HIS A 103 -26.21 -25.48 -22.34
CA HIS A 103 -26.73 -24.34 -23.09
C HIS A 103 -27.67 -24.73 -24.24
N ALA A 104 -27.53 -25.94 -24.80
CA ALA A 104 -28.38 -26.44 -25.88
C ALA A 104 -29.76 -26.98 -25.40
N SER A 105 -29.94 -27.14 -24.08
CA SER A 105 -31.18 -27.65 -23.47
C SER A 105 -32.09 -26.54 -22.91
N LEU A 106 -31.79 -25.28 -23.26
CA LEU A 106 -32.59 -24.06 -23.00
C LEU A 106 -33.30 -23.63 -24.29
#